data_AF-A0A850BJV3-F1
#
_entry.id   AF-A0A850BJV3-F1
#
_cell.length_a   1.000
_cell.length_b   1.000
_cell.length_c   1.000
_cell.angle_alpha   90.00
_cell.angle_beta   90.00
_cell.angle_gamma   90.00
#
_symmetry.space_group_name_H-M   'P 1'
#
loop_
_entity.id
_entity.type
_entity.pdbx_description
1 polymer ?
#
loop_
_entity_poly.entity_id
_entity_poly.type
_entity_poly.pdbx_seq_one_letter_code
_entity_poly.pdbx_strand_id
1 'polypeptide(L)'
;MFALLGGAYAGCTKDFDQFEPTGASVSTGTGGEGGQGGQGGAGVGCVSDPDCNDSNACTEDVCAMGQCSHTPLADGPVPGAGADVPDDCVDRMCVAGVDQDVPDDTEVPNDSNACTQDACSGGSAVYMNEPADASCGGPLVCDGMGNCVGCTKASQCPPTGNDCKVRTCDNKVCGTMDVPEGMGCLGGVCNGMGACVECIDDGDCGGPGAPVCVAGMCSNQCEDGAMNGNETDVDCGGGDCPDCADGDTCGGNGDCVSDDCEGGICISCMDGQMNGSETDVDCGGDCAANCADGDTCGGNGDCASNDCEGGICISCMDGQMNGLETDVDCGGDCAANCAGGKMCNFNNDCQSNKCTNKICDP
;
A
#
# COMPACT_ATOMS: atom_id res chain seq x y z
N MET A 1 33.11 -10.12 -16.87
CA MET A 1 33.61 -11.47 -17.19
C MET A 1 32.42 -12.27 -17.69
N PHE A 2 32.23 -12.28 -19.01
CA PHE A 2 31.15 -12.96 -19.72
C PHE A 2 31.55 -14.43 -19.88
N ALA A 3 30.67 -15.37 -19.52
CA ALA A 3 30.81 -16.78 -19.88
C ALA A 3 29.47 -17.28 -20.46
N LEU A 4 29.47 -17.34 -21.79
CA LEU A 4 28.51 -18.03 -22.64
C LEU A 4 28.67 -19.55 -22.47
N LEU A 5 27.57 -20.27 -22.23
CA LEU A 5 27.42 -21.67 -22.62
C LEU A 5 26.04 -21.86 -23.24
N GLY A 6 26.03 -21.92 -24.58
CA GLY A 6 24.88 -22.29 -25.38
C GLY A 6 24.74 -23.81 -25.42
N GLY A 7 23.51 -24.28 -25.19
CA GLY A 7 23.06 -25.63 -25.50
C GLY A 7 21.86 -25.52 -26.44
N ALA A 8 22.05 -25.89 -27.70
CA ALA A 8 21.01 -25.97 -28.71
C ALA A 8 20.25 -27.30 -28.57
N TYR A 9 18.94 -27.23 -28.39
CA TYR A 9 18.03 -28.34 -28.67
C TYR A 9 17.07 -27.91 -29.79
N ALA A 10 17.01 -28.75 -30.81
CA ALA A 10 16.20 -28.60 -32.00
C ALA A 10 14.89 -29.38 -31.88
N GLY A 11 13.83 -28.81 -32.46
CA GLY A 11 12.58 -29.49 -32.84
C GLY A 11 11.50 -29.50 -31.74
N CYS A 12 10.23 -29.17 -31.97
CA CYS A 12 9.49 -28.79 -33.18
C CYS A 12 8.30 -27.91 -32.68
N THR A 13 8.07 -26.76 -33.30
CA THR A 13 6.79 -26.05 -33.17
C THR A 13 5.89 -26.47 -34.33
N LYS A 14 4.67 -26.89 -34.01
CA LYS A 14 3.57 -26.79 -34.98
C LYS A 14 2.47 -25.96 -34.36
N ASP A 15 2.46 -24.70 -34.79
CA ASP A 15 1.27 -23.86 -34.87
C ASP A 15 0.15 -24.64 -35.57
N PHE A 16 -1.03 -24.62 -34.97
CA PHE A 16 -2.27 -25.09 -35.56
C PHE A 16 -3.27 -23.94 -35.46
N ASP A 17 -3.11 -22.97 -36.35
CA ASP A 17 -4.11 -21.92 -36.59
C ASP A 17 -4.17 -21.65 -38.10
N GLN A 18 -5.22 -22.18 -38.74
CA GLN A 18 -6.12 -21.42 -39.60
C GLN A 18 -7.12 -22.37 -40.27
N PHE A 19 -8.37 -22.26 -39.82
CA PHE A 19 -9.53 -22.72 -40.53
C PHE A 19 -10.19 -21.53 -41.26
N GLU A 20 -10.87 -21.86 -42.36
CA GLU A 20 -11.90 -21.09 -43.12
C GLU A 20 -11.44 -20.27 -44.36
N PRO A 21 -12.31 -20.04 -45.37
CA PRO A 21 -12.94 -21.04 -46.26
C PRO A 21 -12.98 -20.53 -47.73
N THR A 22 -13.84 -21.15 -48.55
CA THR A 22 -14.34 -20.77 -49.89
C THR A 22 -13.67 -21.38 -51.12
N GLY A 23 -14.51 -22.02 -51.92
CA GLY A 23 -14.13 -22.74 -53.11
C GLY A 23 -13.83 -21.85 -54.32
N ALA A 24 -13.09 -22.44 -55.25
CA ALA A 24 -13.17 -22.10 -56.66
C ALA A 24 -12.80 -23.33 -57.49
N SER A 25 -13.70 -23.66 -58.40
CA SER A 25 -13.58 -24.60 -59.49
C SER A 25 -12.37 -24.32 -60.38
N VAL A 26 -11.48 -25.30 -60.59
CA VAL A 26 -10.68 -25.43 -61.83
C VAL A 26 -10.41 -26.90 -62.11
N SER A 27 -10.83 -27.35 -63.29
CA SER A 27 -10.43 -28.61 -63.91
C SER A 27 -8.95 -28.58 -64.32
N THR A 28 -8.22 -29.66 -64.05
CA THR A 28 -7.20 -30.22 -64.97
C THR A 28 -6.83 -31.61 -64.45
N GLY A 29 -7.05 -32.64 -65.27
CA GLY A 29 -6.67 -34.02 -64.96
C GLY A 29 -5.23 -34.35 -65.34
N THR A 30 -4.75 -35.46 -64.77
CA THR A 30 -3.92 -36.54 -65.33
C THR A 30 -3.76 -37.53 -64.15
N GLY A 31 -4.29 -38.74 -64.16
CA GLY A 31 -3.79 -39.87 -64.96
C GLY A 31 -2.86 -40.73 -64.09
N GLY A 32 -3.36 -41.86 -63.58
CA GLY A 32 -2.61 -42.82 -62.77
C GLY A 32 -3.47 -44.02 -62.38
N GLU A 33 -3.53 -45.01 -63.27
CA GLU A 33 -4.27 -46.27 -63.13
C GLU A 33 -3.50 -47.28 -62.26
N GLY A 34 -4.21 -48.02 -61.40
CA GLY A 34 -3.65 -49.19 -60.71
C GLY A 34 -4.58 -49.75 -59.64
N GLY A 35 -5.36 -50.79 -59.98
CA GLY A 35 -6.11 -51.60 -59.02
C GLY A 35 -7.37 -52.20 -59.63
N GLN A 36 -7.29 -53.47 -60.05
CA GLN A 36 -8.27 -54.16 -60.87
C GLN A 36 -9.62 -54.32 -60.16
N GLY A 37 -10.67 -53.73 -60.74
CA GLY A 37 -12.05 -54.07 -60.44
C GLY A 37 -12.37 -55.46 -61.00
N GLY A 38 -12.71 -56.38 -60.11
CA GLY A 38 -13.32 -57.67 -60.46
C GLY A 38 -14.68 -57.41 -61.11
N GLN A 39 -14.82 -57.83 -62.36
CA GLN A 39 -16.07 -57.79 -63.09
C GLN A 39 -17.03 -58.80 -62.48
N GLY A 40 -18.21 -58.33 -62.05
CA GLY A 40 -19.37 -59.16 -61.78
C GLY A 40 -19.73 -59.96 -63.03
N GLY A 41 -19.22 -61.19 -63.09
CA GLY A 41 -19.50 -62.16 -64.13
C GLY A 41 -20.84 -62.82 -63.87
N ALA A 42 -21.85 -62.47 -64.65
CA ALA A 42 -23.02 -63.31 -64.81
C ALA A 42 -22.58 -64.66 -65.42
N GLY A 43 -22.65 -65.75 -64.64
CA GLY A 43 -22.80 -67.10 -65.20
C GLY A 43 -21.73 -68.17 -64.93
N VAL A 44 -20.86 -68.03 -63.92
CA VAL A 44 -20.07 -69.16 -63.41
C VAL A 44 -20.15 -69.15 -61.88
N GLY A 45 -20.57 -70.27 -61.30
CA GLY A 45 -20.69 -70.43 -59.86
C GLY A 45 -19.36 -70.27 -59.12
N CYS A 46 -19.42 -70.03 -57.81
CA CYS A 46 -18.24 -69.96 -56.94
C CYS A 46 -17.44 -71.28 -56.92
N VAL A 47 -16.15 -71.22 -56.63
CA VAL A 47 -15.28 -72.42 -56.52
C VAL A 47 -14.79 -72.62 -55.08
N SER A 48 -14.76 -71.55 -54.28
CA SER A 48 -14.37 -71.53 -52.87
C SER A 48 -15.09 -70.42 -52.11
N ASP A 49 -15.13 -70.51 -50.79
CA ASP A 49 -15.80 -69.53 -49.90
C ASP A 49 -15.34 -68.07 -50.15
N PRO A 50 -14.04 -67.75 -50.36
CA PRO A 50 -13.62 -66.38 -50.68
C PRO A 50 -14.17 -65.80 -51.99
N ASP A 51 -14.62 -66.65 -52.93
CA ASP A 51 -15.27 -66.20 -54.17
C ASP A 51 -16.68 -65.64 -53.90
N CYS A 52 -17.23 -65.92 -52.71
CA CYS A 52 -18.54 -65.47 -52.25
C CYS A 52 -18.46 -64.30 -51.26
N ASN A 53 -17.33 -63.62 -51.12
CA ASN A 53 -17.22 -62.47 -50.22
C ASN A 53 -18.15 -61.33 -50.66
N ASP A 54 -19.19 -61.03 -49.87
CA ASP A 54 -20.15 -59.95 -50.14
C ASP A 54 -19.71 -58.60 -49.51
N SER A 55 -18.50 -58.56 -48.95
CA SER A 55 -17.91 -57.44 -48.22
C SER A 55 -18.64 -57.10 -46.91
N ASN A 56 -19.50 -57.98 -46.40
CA ASN A 56 -20.13 -57.86 -45.10
C ASN A 56 -19.48 -58.84 -44.11
N ALA A 57 -18.76 -58.30 -43.13
CA ALA A 57 -18.08 -59.13 -42.12
C ALA A 57 -19.07 -59.86 -41.17
N CYS A 58 -20.36 -59.49 -41.20
CA CYS A 58 -21.42 -60.08 -40.39
C CYS A 58 -22.19 -61.20 -41.07
N THR A 59 -21.71 -61.68 -42.21
CA THR A 59 -22.22 -62.87 -42.90
C THR A 59 -21.14 -63.94 -42.99
N GLU A 60 -21.54 -65.19 -42.78
CA GLU A 60 -20.72 -66.34 -43.12
C GLU A 60 -20.94 -66.66 -44.61
N ASP A 61 -19.89 -66.41 -45.40
CA ASP A 61 -19.90 -66.62 -46.85
C ASP A 61 -19.42 -68.03 -47.18
N VAL A 62 -20.33 -68.88 -47.66
CA VAL A 62 -20.03 -70.28 -47.99
C VAL A 62 -20.36 -70.56 -49.46
N CYS A 63 -19.41 -71.14 -50.17
CA CYS A 63 -19.60 -71.65 -51.51
C CYS A 63 -20.02 -73.12 -51.48
N ALA A 64 -21.28 -73.39 -51.77
CA ALA A 64 -21.82 -74.75 -51.85
C ALA A 64 -22.37 -75.06 -53.25
N MET A 65 -21.83 -76.09 -53.90
CA MET A 65 -22.28 -76.55 -55.23
C MET A 65 -22.30 -75.45 -56.32
N GLY A 66 -21.37 -74.50 -56.25
CA GLY A 66 -21.29 -73.38 -57.19
C GLY A 66 -22.31 -72.26 -56.93
N GLN A 67 -22.96 -72.24 -55.76
CA GLN A 67 -23.84 -71.15 -55.32
C GLN A 67 -23.30 -70.54 -54.03
N CYS A 68 -23.32 -69.21 -53.97
CA CYS A 68 -22.99 -68.47 -52.76
C CYS A 68 -24.18 -68.47 -51.80
N SER A 69 -23.88 -68.73 -50.52
CA SER A 69 -24.79 -68.56 -49.40
C SER A 69 -24.17 -67.57 -48.42
N HIS A 70 -24.93 -66.55 -48.02
CA HIS A 70 -24.53 -65.55 -47.05
C HIS A 70 -25.43 -65.70 -45.83
N THR A 71 -24.92 -66.37 -44.79
CA THR A 71 -25.72 -66.64 -43.58
C THR A 71 -25.44 -65.58 -42.54
N PRO A 72 -26.45 -64.85 -42.02
CA PRO A 72 -26.27 -63.90 -40.92
C PRO A 72 -25.54 -64.53 -39.73
N LEU A 73 -24.46 -63.89 -39.28
CA LEU A 73 -23.84 -64.21 -38.01
C LEU A 73 -24.74 -63.77 -36.84
N ALA A 74 -24.52 -64.38 -35.67
CA ALA A 74 -25.21 -64.01 -34.44
C ALA A 74 -24.79 -62.61 -33.97
N ASP A 75 -25.68 -61.94 -33.23
CA ASP A 75 -25.40 -60.62 -32.71
C ASP A 75 -24.18 -60.63 -31.79
N GLY A 76 -23.24 -59.71 -32.02
CA GLY A 76 -21.96 -59.69 -31.30
C GLY A 76 -20.86 -58.89 -32.00
N PRO A 77 -19.63 -58.89 -31.46
CA PRO A 77 -18.50 -58.18 -32.05
C PRO A 77 -18.21 -58.66 -33.48
N VAL A 78 -17.90 -57.72 -34.37
CA VAL A 78 -17.63 -58.04 -35.79
C VAL A 78 -16.35 -58.89 -35.92
N PRO A 79 -16.42 -60.10 -36.51
CA PRO A 79 -15.24 -60.94 -36.68
C PRO A 79 -14.17 -60.28 -37.55
N GLY A 80 -12.93 -60.22 -37.04
CA GLY A 80 -11.82 -59.62 -37.79
C GLY A 80 -11.85 -58.10 -37.88
N ALA A 81 -12.87 -57.44 -37.32
CA ALA A 81 -12.71 -56.07 -36.87
C ALA A 81 -11.62 -56.04 -35.79
N GLY A 82 -10.83 -54.97 -35.76
CA GLY A 82 -9.77 -54.81 -34.76
C GLY A 82 -10.33 -54.74 -33.34
N ALA A 83 -9.49 -54.31 -32.40
CA ALA A 83 -10.04 -53.79 -31.15
C ALA A 83 -11.00 -52.64 -31.48
N ASP A 84 -12.00 -52.47 -30.62
CA ASP A 84 -12.88 -51.33 -30.64
C ASP A 84 -12.07 -50.00 -30.68
N VAL A 85 -12.65 -48.96 -31.28
CA VAL A 85 -12.08 -47.61 -31.34
C VAL A 85 -12.54 -46.86 -30.10
N PRO A 86 -11.68 -46.71 -29.07
CA PRO A 86 -12.12 -46.12 -27.82
C PRO A 86 -12.55 -44.67 -28.02
N ASP A 87 -13.49 -44.21 -27.21
CA ASP A 87 -13.92 -42.81 -27.11
C ASP A 87 -14.65 -42.30 -28.38
N ASP A 88 -15.53 -43.10 -29.01
CA ASP A 88 -16.31 -42.69 -30.20
C ASP A 88 -17.85 -42.82 -30.04
N CYS A 89 -18.32 -43.18 -28.85
CA CYS A 89 -19.72 -43.44 -28.49
C CYS A 89 -20.39 -44.64 -29.17
N VAL A 90 -19.70 -45.44 -29.98
CA VAL A 90 -20.34 -46.53 -30.73
C VAL A 90 -19.49 -47.80 -30.77
N ASP A 91 -20.11 -48.90 -30.41
CA ASP A 91 -19.53 -50.22 -30.58
C ASP A 91 -19.85 -50.76 -31.98
N ARG A 92 -18.83 -51.21 -32.72
CA ARG A 92 -19.06 -51.86 -34.01
C ARG A 92 -19.50 -53.32 -33.81
N MET A 93 -20.77 -53.62 -34.10
CA MET A 93 -21.37 -54.94 -33.86
C MET A 93 -22.11 -55.49 -35.08
N CYS A 94 -22.17 -56.81 -35.16
CA CYS A 94 -23.15 -57.51 -35.98
C CYS A 94 -24.51 -57.46 -35.30
N VAL A 95 -25.54 -56.98 -36.02
CA VAL A 95 -26.94 -57.02 -35.59
C VAL A 95 -27.79 -57.57 -36.72
N ALA A 96 -28.42 -58.72 -36.50
CA ALA A 96 -29.20 -59.44 -37.51
C ALA A 96 -28.45 -59.68 -38.84
N GLY A 97 -27.14 -59.91 -38.79
CA GLY A 97 -26.28 -60.16 -39.94
C GLY A 97 -25.80 -58.91 -40.68
N VAL A 98 -26.00 -57.72 -40.12
CA VAL A 98 -25.51 -56.45 -40.67
C VAL A 98 -24.43 -55.88 -39.77
N ASP A 99 -23.32 -55.47 -40.37
CA ASP A 99 -22.24 -54.72 -39.73
C ASP A 99 -22.69 -53.26 -39.53
N GLN A 100 -22.82 -52.84 -38.26
CA GLN A 100 -23.33 -51.51 -37.92
C GLN A 100 -22.75 -51.00 -36.61
N ASP A 101 -22.75 -49.67 -36.49
CA ASP A 101 -22.41 -48.95 -35.27
C ASP A 101 -23.62 -49.00 -34.32
N VAL A 102 -23.42 -49.58 -33.14
CA VAL A 102 -24.42 -49.70 -32.07
C VAL A 102 -24.10 -48.67 -30.99
N PRO A 103 -25.08 -47.87 -30.52
CA PRO A 103 -24.85 -46.92 -29.43
C PRO A 103 -24.22 -47.57 -28.19
N ASP A 104 -23.02 -47.12 -27.82
CA ASP A 104 -22.40 -47.37 -26.54
C ASP A 104 -22.08 -46.04 -25.85
N ASP A 105 -22.95 -45.63 -24.93
CA ASP A 105 -22.80 -44.37 -24.21
C ASP A 105 -21.73 -44.43 -23.08
N THR A 106 -20.99 -45.54 -22.95
CA THR A 106 -19.87 -45.67 -22.00
C THR A 106 -18.54 -45.17 -22.55
N GLU A 107 -18.44 -44.98 -23.86
CA GLU A 107 -17.21 -44.58 -24.57
C GLU A 107 -17.15 -43.08 -24.81
N VAL A 108 -16.99 -42.34 -23.71
CA VAL A 108 -17.14 -40.88 -23.69
C VAL A 108 -15.92 -40.17 -24.30
N PRO A 109 -16.07 -39.47 -25.45
CA PRO A 109 -14.98 -38.72 -26.07
C PRO A 109 -14.62 -37.48 -25.29
N ASN A 110 -13.33 -37.27 -25.06
CA ASN A 110 -12.82 -36.09 -24.35
C ASN A 110 -12.45 -34.96 -25.33
N ASP A 111 -13.18 -33.84 -25.30
CA ASP A 111 -12.91 -32.67 -26.15
C ASP A 111 -11.75 -31.78 -25.67
N SER A 112 -11.08 -32.20 -24.58
CA SER A 112 -9.99 -31.48 -23.90
C SER A 112 -10.39 -30.11 -23.35
N ASN A 113 -11.68 -29.85 -23.14
CA ASN A 113 -12.19 -28.62 -22.57
C ASN A 113 -12.84 -28.86 -21.20
N ALA A 114 -12.18 -28.41 -20.14
CA ALA A 114 -12.69 -28.56 -18.78
C ALA A 114 -13.97 -27.74 -18.46
N CYS A 115 -14.45 -26.92 -19.40
CA CYS A 115 -15.72 -26.21 -19.29
C CYS A 115 -16.87 -26.86 -20.04
N THR A 116 -16.65 -28.04 -20.60
CA THR A 116 -17.67 -28.92 -21.14
C THR A 116 -17.65 -30.23 -20.36
N GLN A 117 -18.84 -30.78 -20.19
CA GLN A 117 -19.05 -32.13 -19.71
C GLN A 117 -19.19 -33.01 -20.93
N ASP A 118 -18.18 -33.85 -21.11
CA ASP A 118 -18.17 -34.90 -22.11
C ASP A 118 -19.20 -35.97 -21.76
N ALA A 119 -20.06 -36.32 -22.70
CA ALA A 119 -20.98 -37.44 -22.57
C ALA A 119 -21.31 -38.02 -23.95
N CYS A 120 -21.85 -39.24 -23.94
CA CYS A 120 -22.50 -39.83 -25.11
C CYS A 120 -24.01 -39.86 -24.87
N SER A 121 -24.78 -39.65 -25.94
CA SER A 121 -26.22 -39.81 -25.91
C SER A 121 -26.72 -40.45 -27.19
N GLY A 122 -27.14 -41.71 -27.11
CA GLY A 122 -27.69 -42.44 -28.25
C GLY A 122 -26.65 -42.71 -29.34
N GLY A 123 -25.40 -42.95 -28.94
CA GLY A 123 -24.30 -43.23 -29.86
C GLY A 123 -23.74 -41.99 -30.54
N SER A 124 -23.94 -40.82 -29.93
CA SER A 124 -23.44 -39.54 -30.43
C SER A 124 -22.79 -38.76 -29.31
N ALA A 125 -21.63 -38.19 -29.59
CA ALA A 125 -20.93 -37.31 -28.67
C ALA A 125 -21.76 -36.06 -28.39
N VAL A 126 -21.92 -35.73 -27.12
CA VAL A 126 -22.59 -34.52 -26.64
C VAL A 126 -21.70 -33.82 -25.63
N TYR A 127 -21.53 -32.51 -25.81
CA TYR A 127 -20.70 -31.67 -24.94
C TYR A 127 -21.58 -30.60 -24.30
N MET A 128 -21.85 -30.76 -23.00
CA MET A 128 -22.72 -29.83 -22.26
C MET A 128 -21.87 -28.81 -21.51
N ASN A 129 -22.21 -27.52 -21.61
CA ASN A 129 -21.46 -26.50 -20.87
C ASN A 129 -21.57 -26.73 -19.35
N GLU A 130 -20.42 -26.79 -18.68
CA GLU A 130 -20.33 -26.75 -17.22
C GLU A 130 -20.86 -25.38 -16.72
N PRO A 131 -21.41 -25.33 -15.49
CA PRO A 131 -21.97 -24.11 -14.94
C PRO A 131 -20.88 -23.04 -14.77
N ALA A 132 -21.31 -21.78 -14.81
CA ALA A 132 -20.42 -20.67 -14.52
C ALA A 132 -19.76 -20.84 -13.13
N ASP A 133 -18.50 -20.43 -13.02
CA ASP A 133 -17.64 -20.53 -11.83
C ASP A 133 -17.08 -21.93 -11.53
N ALA A 134 -17.37 -22.95 -12.35
CA ALA A 134 -16.67 -24.23 -12.29
C ALA A 134 -15.17 -24.03 -12.60
N SER A 135 -14.28 -24.77 -11.93
CA SER A 135 -12.83 -24.65 -12.15
C SER A 135 -12.40 -25.36 -13.43
N CYS A 136 -11.64 -24.70 -14.30
CA CYS A 136 -11.16 -25.26 -15.57
C CYS A 136 -9.64 -25.30 -15.73
N GLY A 137 -8.89 -25.01 -14.66
CA GLY A 137 -7.43 -25.15 -14.60
C GLY A 137 -6.73 -23.97 -13.93
N GLY A 138 -5.90 -24.24 -12.92
CA GLY A 138 -5.20 -23.18 -12.17
C GLY A 138 -6.19 -22.18 -11.53
N PRO A 139 -6.03 -20.86 -11.78
CA PRO A 139 -6.95 -19.82 -11.29
C PRO A 139 -8.15 -19.56 -12.22
N LEU A 140 -8.31 -20.31 -13.32
CA LEU A 140 -9.34 -20.08 -14.33
C LEU A 140 -10.68 -20.72 -13.96
N VAL A 141 -11.76 -20.12 -14.45
CA VAL A 141 -13.15 -20.54 -14.21
C VAL A 141 -13.98 -20.57 -15.50
N CYS A 142 -15.03 -21.38 -15.53
CA CYS A 142 -15.95 -21.44 -16.66
C CYS A 142 -16.92 -20.25 -16.68
N ASP A 143 -17.25 -19.77 -17.87
CA ASP A 143 -18.21 -18.67 -18.07
C ASP A 143 -19.67 -19.11 -18.20
N GLY A 144 -19.94 -20.42 -18.15
CA GLY A 144 -21.26 -21.03 -18.39
C GLY A 144 -21.64 -21.15 -19.87
N MET A 145 -20.76 -20.72 -20.77
CA MET A 145 -20.90 -20.82 -22.23
C MET A 145 -19.90 -21.82 -22.83
N GLY A 146 -19.18 -22.57 -21.99
CA GLY A 146 -18.19 -23.56 -22.41
C GLY A 146 -16.76 -23.00 -22.54
N ASN A 147 -16.52 -21.73 -22.16
CA ASN A 147 -15.18 -21.14 -22.24
C ASN A 147 -14.50 -21.08 -20.87
N CYS A 148 -13.23 -21.46 -20.84
CA CYS A 148 -12.36 -21.28 -19.68
C CYS A 148 -11.78 -19.87 -19.67
N VAL A 149 -12.14 -19.08 -18.67
CA VAL A 149 -11.81 -17.65 -18.58
C VAL A 149 -11.10 -17.28 -17.28
N GLY A 150 -10.49 -16.09 -17.23
CA GLY A 150 -9.78 -15.61 -16.03
C GLY A 150 -10.70 -15.30 -14.85
N CYS A 151 -11.93 -14.85 -15.12
CA CYS A 151 -12.93 -14.55 -14.09
C CYS A 151 -14.32 -14.33 -14.71
N THR A 152 -15.35 -14.48 -13.88
CA THR A 152 -16.72 -14.02 -14.13
C THR A 152 -17.12 -12.90 -13.16
N LYS A 153 -16.44 -12.81 -12.01
CA LYS A 153 -16.63 -11.79 -10.97
C LYS A 153 -15.30 -11.40 -10.33
N ALA A 154 -15.21 -10.15 -9.87
CA ALA A 154 -14.00 -9.57 -9.29
C ALA A 154 -13.44 -10.35 -8.08
N SER A 155 -14.31 -11.02 -7.30
CA SER A 155 -13.89 -11.78 -6.11
C SER A 155 -13.09 -13.04 -6.42
N GLN A 156 -13.13 -13.54 -7.67
CA GLN A 156 -12.33 -14.68 -8.12
C GLN A 156 -10.88 -14.31 -8.42
N CYS A 157 -10.58 -13.02 -8.61
CA CYS A 157 -9.24 -12.58 -8.93
C CYS A 157 -8.32 -12.58 -7.69
N PRO A 158 -6.99 -12.60 -7.89
CA PRO A 158 -6.02 -12.58 -6.79
C PRO A 158 -6.20 -11.36 -5.87
N PRO A 159 -6.01 -11.50 -4.54
CA PRO A 159 -5.96 -10.37 -3.63
C PRO A 159 -4.88 -9.37 -4.04
N THR A 160 -5.20 -8.09 -3.95
CA THR A 160 -4.29 -6.99 -4.29
C THR A 160 -3.22 -6.75 -3.23
N GLY A 161 -3.46 -7.19 -1.98
CA GLY A 161 -2.56 -6.96 -0.85
C GLY A 161 -2.41 -5.49 -0.44
N ASN A 162 -3.25 -4.61 -0.98
CA ASN A 162 -3.22 -3.16 -0.76
C ASN A 162 -4.67 -2.65 -0.75
N ASP A 163 -5.05 -1.91 0.31
CA ASP A 163 -6.39 -1.37 0.51
C ASP A 163 -6.78 -0.34 -0.56
N CYS A 164 -5.80 0.31 -1.20
CA CYS A 164 -6.01 1.30 -2.26
C CYS A 164 -6.09 0.71 -3.67
N LYS A 165 -6.14 -0.62 -3.80
CA LYS A 165 -6.41 -1.32 -5.06
C LYS A 165 -7.52 -2.33 -4.83
N VAL A 166 -8.55 -2.31 -5.67
CA VAL A 166 -9.59 -3.34 -5.66
C VAL A 166 -9.49 -4.23 -6.90
N ARG A 167 -9.88 -5.49 -6.73
CA ARG A 167 -9.88 -6.48 -7.80
C ARG A 167 -10.98 -6.14 -8.81
N THR A 168 -10.71 -6.35 -10.08
CA THR A 168 -11.69 -6.20 -11.16
C THR A 168 -11.73 -7.45 -12.02
N CYS A 169 -12.89 -7.67 -12.62
CA CYS A 169 -13.05 -8.64 -13.68
C CYS A 169 -13.67 -7.91 -14.87
N ASP A 170 -12.83 -7.50 -15.81
CA ASP A 170 -13.28 -6.80 -17.02
C ASP A 170 -13.02 -7.68 -18.24
N ASN A 171 -14.04 -7.83 -19.09
CA ASN A 171 -13.97 -8.67 -20.29
C ASN A 171 -13.37 -10.06 -20.03
N LYS A 172 -13.76 -10.68 -18.90
CA LYS A 172 -13.33 -12.02 -18.48
C LYS A 172 -11.84 -12.16 -18.10
N VAL A 173 -11.15 -11.03 -17.91
CA VAL A 173 -9.74 -10.95 -17.52
C VAL A 173 -9.65 -10.31 -16.13
N CYS A 174 -8.84 -10.91 -15.27
CA CYS A 174 -8.55 -10.35 -13.96
C CYS A 174 -7.69 -9.10 -14.08
N GLY A 175 -8.11 -8.05 -13.38
CA GLY A 175 -7.38 -6.81 -13.28
C GLY A 175 -7.48 -6.22 -11.88
N THR A 176 -6.97 -5.00 -11.77
CA THR A 176 -7.11 -4.16 -10.58
C THR A 176 -7.49 -2.77 -11.00
N MET A 177 -8.23 -2.07 -10.15
CA MET A 177 -8.49 -0.64 -10.29
C MET A 177 -8.11 0.08 -9.01
N ASP A 178 -7.81 1.37 -9.17
CA ASP A 178 -7.37 2.22 -8.09
C ASP A 178 -8.59 2.69 -7.31
N VAL A 179 -8.48 2.61 -5.99
CA VAL A 179 -9.50 3.19 -5.11
C VAL A 179 -9.44 4.72 -5.25
N PRO A 180 -10.60 5.39 -5.31
CA PRO A 180 -10.64 6.85 -5.38
C PRO A 180 -9.83 7.52 -4.27
N GLU A 181 -9.38 8.73 -4.59
CA GLU A 181 -8.65 9.59 -3.68
C GLU A 181 -9.43 9.85 -2.38
N GLY A 182 -8.73 9.87 -1.24
CA GLY A 182 -9.29 10.17 0.09
C GLY A 182 -10.00 8.99 0.78
N MET A 183 -10.08 7.82 0.15
CA MET A 183 -10.58 6.63 0.84
C MET A 183 -9.55 6.14 1.87
N GLY A 184 -10.00 5.80 3.07
CA GLY A 184 -9.11 5.34 4.15
C GLY A 184 -8.43 4.00 3.85
N CYS A 185 -7.17 3.87 4.23
CA CYS A 185 -6.38 2.65 4.20
C CYS A 185 -5.65 2.45 5.55
N LEU A 186 -5.01 1.29 5.74
CA LEU A 186 -4.25 1.05 6.97
C LEU A 186 -3.05 2.02 7.09
N GLY A 187 -3.21 3.06 7.91
CA GLY A 187 -2.17 4.06 8.19
C GLY A 187 -2.31 5.38 7.43
N GLY A 188 -3.44 5.62 6.75
CA GLY A 188 -3.66 6.91 6.07
C GLY A 188 -4.80 6.86 5.05
N VAL A 189 -4.56 7.45 3.88
CA VAL A 189 -5.53 7.66 2.81
C VAL A 189 -4.99 7.24 1.44
N CYS A 190 -5.88 6.86 0.53
CA CYS A 190 -5.53 6.47 -0.84
C CYS A 190 -5.33 7.68 -1.73
N ASN A 191 -4.21 7.77 -2.45
CA ASN A 191 -3.88 8.91 -3.32
C ASN A 191 -4.51 8.87 -4.73
N GLY A 192 -5.52 8.02 -4.97
CA GLY A 192 -6.15 7.84 -6.29
C GLY A 192 -5.28 7.14 -7.36
N MET A 193 -3.98 6.93 -7.10
CA MET A 193 -3.05 6.16 -7.93
C MET A 193 -2.79 4.76 -7.33
N GLY A 194 -3.62 4.39 -6.35
CA GLY A 194 -3.61 3.16 -5.60
C GLY A 194 -2.38 2.95 -4.70
N ALA A 195 -1.75 4.04 -4.27
CA ALA A 195 -0.85 4.01 -3.11
C ALA A 195 -1.62 4.43 -1.86
N CYS A 196 -1.32 3.78 -0.74
CA CYS A 196 -1.71 4.22 0.60
C CYS A 196 -0.61 5.17 1.10
N VAL A 197 -0.97 6.43 1.33
CA VAL A 197 -0.07 7.50 1.79
C VAL A 197 -0.59 8.02 3.14
N GLU A 198 0.26 8.68 3.93
CA GLU A 198 -0.17 9.21 5.23
C GLU A 198 -1.18 10.35 5.05
N CYS A 199 -0.98 11.17 4.02
CA CYS A 199 -1.78 12.35 3.73
C CYS A 199 -1.85 12.64 2.22
N ILE A 200 -2.85 13.43 1.83
CA ILE A 200 -3.01 14.00 0.49
C ILE A 200 -3.06 15.52 0.58
N ASP A 201 -3.67 16.04 1.66
CA ASP A 201 -3.61 17.44 2.05
C ASP A 201 -3.27 17.59 3.55
N ASP A 202 -3.00 18.84 3.97
CA ASP A 202 -2.59 19.15 5.34
C ASP A 202 -3.67 18.76 6.37
N GLY A 203 -4.94 18.67 5.96
CA GLY A 203 -6.04 18.25 6.82
C GLY A 203 -6.00 16.77 7.21
N ASP A 204 -5.30 15.93 6.43
CA ASP A 204 -5.08 14.52 6.77
C ASP A 204 -4.03 14.37 7.89
N CYS A 205 -3.17 15.37 8.08
CA CYS A 205 -2.12 15.36 9.09
C CYS A 205 -2.66 15.78 10.45
N GLY A 206 -3.02 14.79 11.28
CA GLY A 206 -3.40 15.00 12.67
C GLY A 206 -2.20 14.91 13.61
N GLY A 207 -1.98 15.92 14.45
CA GLY A 207 -0.93 15.90 15.47
C GLY A 207 -0.52 17.30 15.95
N PRO A 208 0.31 17.40 17.01
CA PRO A 208 0.96 18.66 17.39
C PRO A 208 2.01 19.07 16.34
N GLY A 209 2.34 20.37 16.27
CA GLY A 209 3.42 20.89 15.41
C GLY A 209 3.01 21.22 13.96
N ALA A 210 1.80 21.75 13.74
CA ALA A 210 1.27 22.10 12.40
C ALA A 210 1.74 21.17 11.26
N PRO A 211 1.48 19.85 11.35
CA PRO A 211 2.04 18.94 10.35
C PRO A 211 1.39 19.19 8.99
N VAL A 212 2.22 19.36 7.96
CA VAL A 212 1.78 19.57 6.57
C VAL A 212 2.07 18.34 5.73
N CYS A 213 1.31 18.19 4.64
CA CYS A 213 1.47 17.07 3.74
C CYS A 213 2.55 17.35 2.69
N VAL A 214 3.73 16.77 2.86
CA VAL A 214 4.83 16.89 1.89
C VAL A 214 5.08 15.54 1.24
N ALA A 215 4.80 15.46 -0.07
CA ALA A 215 5.03 14.26 -0.87
C ALA A 215 4.34 12.99 -0.32
N GLY A 216 3.17 13.13 0.30
CA GLY A 216 2.37 12.03 0.83
C GLY A 216 2.78 11.54 2.22
N MET A 217 3.63 12.30 2.91
CA MET A 217 4.02 12.07 4.30
C MET A 217 3.73 13.31 5.13
N CYS A 218 3.29 13.11 6.37
CA CYS A 218 3.11 14.23 7.29
C CYS A 218 4.46 14.66 7.84
N SER A 219 4.83 15.91 7.58
CA SER A 219 6.05 16.51 8.12
C SER A 219 5.68 17.55 9.14
N ASN A 220 6.30 17.49 10.32
CA ASN A 220 6.27 18.59 11.27
C ASN A 220 7.04 19.77 10.64
N GLN A 221 6.40 20.93 10.54
CA GLN A 221 7.05 22.15 10.03
C GLN A 221 7.99 22.75 11.07
N CYS A 222 7.67 22.59 12.36
CA CYS A 222 8.42 23.12 13.50
C CYS A 222 9.79 22.46 13.76
N GLU A 223 10.33 21.70 12.81
CA GLU A 223 11.65 21.04 12.91
C GLU A 223 12.33 20.92 11.53
N ASP A 224 11.87 21.66 10.52
CA ASP A 224 12.33 21.52 9.14
C ASP A 224 13.46 22.51 8.75
N GLY A 225 13.82 23.41 9.66
CA GLY A 225 14.91 24.37 9.50
C GLY A 225 14.56 25.55 8.62
N ALA A 226 13.28 25.78 8.32
CA ALA A 226 12.82 26.89 7.50
C ALA A 226 11.58 27.55 8.10
N MET A 227 11.65 28.88 8.30
CA MET A 227 10.50 29.69 8.73
C MET A 227 9.33 29.56 7.74
N ASN A 228 8.34 28.74 8.07
CA ASN A 228 7.20 28.44 7.22
C ASN A 228 5.93 28.16 8.06
N GLY A 229 4.80 27.85 7.39
CA GLY A 229 3.54 27.68 8.10
C GLY A 229 3.12 28.92 8.89
N ASN A 230 2.83 28.72 10.18
CA ASN A 230 2.45 29.79 11.13
C ASN A 230 3.61 30.28 12.00
N GLU A 231 4.83 29.75 11.82
CA GLU A 231 6.01 30.10 12.62
C GLU A 231 6.34 31.60 12.63
N THR A 232 6.87 32.08 13.75
CA THR A 232 7.32 33.48 13.91
C THR A 232 8.83 33.62 13.91
N ASP A 233 9.58 32.54 14.13
CA ASP A 233 10.97 32.37 13.75
C ASP A 233 11.19 30.91 13.29
N VAL A 234 12.36 30.58 12.75
CA VAL A 234 12.68 29.25 12.23
C VAL A 234 12.36 28.17 13.27
N ASP A 235 11.43 27.27 12.94
CA ASP A 235 11.02 26.12 13.76
C ASP A 235 10.32 26.48 15.10
N CYS A 236 9.84 27.72 15.30
CA CYS A 236 9.18 28.13 16.56
C CYS A 236 8.09 29.22 16.42
N GLY A 237 7.28 29.33 17.47
CA GLY A 237 6.25 30.36 17.63
C GLY A 237 5.00 30.12 16.77
N GLY A 238 4.13 31.12 16.68
CA GLY A 238 2.91 31.04 15.88
C GLY A 238 1.77 30.24 16.51
N GLY A 239 1.93 29.80 17.76
CA GLY A 239 0.97 29.01 18.54
C GLY A 239 0.80 27.55 18.12
N ASP A 240 1.28 27.16 16.93
CA ASP A 240 1.27 25.76 16.47
C ASP A 240 2.60 25.04 16.69
N CYS A 241 3.69 25.79 16.81
CA CYS A 241 5.04 25.31 17.11
C CYS A 241 5.43 25.59 18.56
N PRO A 242 6.50 24.95 19.08
CA PRO A 242 7.05 25.30 20.38
C PRO A 242 7.41 26.79 20.44
N ASP A 243 7.27 27.40 21.61
CA ASP A 243 7.59 28.82 21.79
C ASP A 243 9.08 29.09 21.50
N CYS A 244 9.35 30.24 20.92
CA CYS A 244 10.67 30.73 20.54
C CYS A 244 11.52 31.10 21.76
N ALA A 245 12.83 30.91 21.64
CA ALA A 245 13.77 31.29 22.67
C ALA A 245 14.08 32.79 22.62
N ASP A 246 14.76 33.30 23.64
CA ASP A 246 15.13 34.72 23.68
C ASP A 246 16.07 35.10 22.53
N GLY A 247 15.81 36.24 21.92
CA GLY A 247 16.51 36.75 20.74
C GLY A 247 15.89 36.35 19.40
N ASP A 248 14.99 35.37 19.40
CA ASP A 248 14.25 34.92 18.20
C ASP A 248 13.08 35.87 17.89
N THR A 249 12.61 35.88 16.64
CA THR A 249 11.49 36.73 16.22
C THR A 249 10.12 36.23 16.70
N CYS A 250 9.25 37.16 17.10
CA CYS A 250 7.90 36.86 17.58
C CYS A 250 6.84 37.79 16.97
N GLY A 251 5.62 37.27 16.86
CA GLY A 251 4.42 38.01 16.47
C GLY A 251 3.62 38.55 17.66
N GLY A 252 3.77 37.91 18.83
CA GLY A 252 3.23 38.34 20.11
C GLY A 252 3.77 37.51 21.27
N ASN A 253 3.35 37.88 22.48
CA ASN A 253 3.84 37.31 23.74
C ASN A 253 3.78 35.78 23.81
N GLY A 254 2.67 35.18 23.35
CA GLY A 254 2.51 33.73 23.36
C GLY A 254 3.37 32.97 22.34
N ASP A 255 4.23 33.65 21.58
CA ASP A 255 5.23 33.01 20.73
C ASP A 255 6.56 32.80 21.45
N CYS A 256 6.73 33.33 22.67
CA CYS A 256 8.00 33.34 23.40
C CYS A 256 7.93 32.46 24.64
N VAL A 257 9.00 31.70 24.94
CA VAL A 257 9.10 30.90 26.17
C VAL A 257 8.91 31.76 27.43
N SER A 258 9.28 33.04 27.34
CA SER A 258 9.15 34.04 28.40
C SER A 258 7.76 34.65 28.55
N ASP A 259 6.84 34.38 27.60
CA ASP A 259 5.59 35.13 27.43
C ASP A 259 5.78 36.65 27.19
N ASP A 260 6.97 37.10 26.74
CA ASP A 260 7.25 38.51 26.46
C ASP A 260 7.88 38.74 25.08
N CYS A 261 7.16 39.49 24.25
CA CYS A 261 7.55 39.83 22.88
C CYS A 261 7.63 41.34 22.74
N GLU A 262 8.84 41.90 22.79
CA GLU A 262 9.06 43.33 22.66
C GLU A 262 9.78 43.67 21.36
N GLY A 263 9.23 44.62 20.59
CA GLY A 263 9.85 45.04 19.33
C GLY A 263 9.89 43.94 18.26
N GLY A 264 9.10 42.87 18.43
CA GLY A 264 9.08 41.71 17.53
C GLY A 264 10.18 40.69 17.80
N ILE A 265 10.83 40.76 18.98
CA ILE A 265 11.86 39.83 19.43
C ILE A 265 11.45 39.29 20.81
N CYS A 266 11.60 37.98 21.00
CA CYS A 266 11.42 37.35 22.29
C CYS A 266 12.52 37.82 23.24
N ILE A 267 12.13 38.27 24.40
CA ILE A 267 13.04 38.76 25.43
C ILE A 267 12.71 38.06 26.75
N SER A 268 13.66 37.97 27.67
CA SER A 268 13.36 37.48 29.01
C SER A 268 14.14 38.20 30.08
N CYS A 269 13.69 38.01 31.31
CA CYS A 269 14.30 38.51 32.53
C CYS A 269 15.72 38.00 32.85
N MET A 270 16.38 37.27 31.94
CA MET A 270 17.68 36.62 32.16
C MET A 270 18.57 36.65 30.90
N ASP A 271 18.31 37.60 29.98
CA ASP A 271 18.99 37.71 28.69
C ASP A 271 20.25 38.61 28.68
N GLY A 272 20.60 39.18 29.83
CA GLY A 272 21.75 40.05 30.05
C GLY A 272 21.53 41.49 29.58
N GLN A 273 20.31 41.87 29.22
CA GLN A 273 19.92 43.21 28.82
C GLN A 273 18.93 43.80 29.83
N MET A 274 18.62 45.09 29.70
CA MET A 274 17.55 45.74 30.47
C MET A 274 16.41 46.04 29.49
N ASN A 275 15.46 45.11 29.34
CA ASN A 275 14.36 45.17 28.39
C ASN A 275 13.04 44.63 29.00
N GLY A 276 11.94 44.75 28.26
CA GLY A 276 10.63 44.27 28.71
C GLY A 276 10.13 44.96 29.97
N SER A 277 9.75 44.14 30.96
CA SER A 277 9.27 44.61 32.26
C SER A 277 10.37 44.88 33.29
N GLU A 278 11.63 44.57 32.97
CA GLU A 278 12.76 44.68 33.90
C GLU A 278 12.96 46.10 34.40
N THR A 279 13.35 46.22 35.67
CA THR A 279 13.70 47.51 36.27
C THR A 279 15.19 47.70 36.48
N ASP A 280 15.98 46.63 36.38
CA ASP A 280 17.43 46.61 36.09
C ASP A 280 17.76 45.33 35.32
N VAL A 281 18.98 45.20 34.78
CA VAL A 281 19.40 44.05 33.95
C VAL A 281 19.10 42.73 34.65
N ASP A 282 18.29 41.87 34.02
CA ASP A 282 17.89 40.54 34.50
C ASP A 282 17.05 40.52 35.80
N CYS A 283 16.39 41.63 36.17
CA CYS A 283 15.64 41.69 37.43
C CYS A 283 14.53 42.76 37.51
N GLY A 284 13.62 42.56 38.48
CA GLY A 284 12.57 43.50 38.86
C GLY A 284 11.38 43.54 37.90
N GLY A 285 10.37 44.36 38.21
CA GLY A 285 9.13 44.41 37.44
C GLY A 285 8.31 43.13 37.58
N ASP A 286 7.96 42.50 36.45
CA ASP A 286 7.23 41.22 36.44
C ASP A 286 8.18 40.01 36.52
N CYS A 287 9.50 40.24 36.59
CA CYS A 287 10.50 39.19 36.68
C CYS A 287 10.44 38.44 38.02
N ALA A 288 10.66 37.13 37.97
CA ALA A 288 10.70 36.28 39.16
C ALA A 288 11.91 36.57 40.07
N ALA A 289 12.98 37.12 39.49
CA ALA A 289 14.15 37.58 40.22
C ALA A 289 13.97 39.04 40.61
N ASN A 290 13.95 39.31 41.91
CA ASN A 290 14.04 40.67 42.41
C ASN A 290 15.49 41.17 42.33
N CYS A 291 15.65 42.44 42.01
CA CYS A 291 16.90 43.14 41.92
C CYS A 291 17.64 43.19 43.26
N ALA A 292 18.97 43.10 43.19
CA ALA A 292 19.82 43.16 44.36
C ALA A 292 19.99 44.61 44.84
N ASP A 293 20.58 44.79 46.00
CA ASP A 293 20.79 46.14 46.54
C ASP A 293 21.77 46.93 45.68
N GLY A 294 21.41 48.16 45.37
CA GLY A 294 22.16 49.04 44.47
C GLY A 294 21.69 49.02 43.01
N ASP A 295 20.85 48.05 42.64
CA ASP A 295 20.24 47.96 41.31
C ASP A 295 19.02 48.88 41.20
N THR A 296 18.64 49.24 39.97
CA THR A 296 17.49 50.12 39.72
C THR A 296 16.14 49.43 39.93
N CYS A 297 15.16 50.19 40.43
CA CYS A 297 13.81 49.68 40.71
C CYS A 297 12.73 50.71 40.35
N GLY A 298 11.56 50.21 39.94
CA GLY A 298 10.33 50.98 39.73
C GLY A 298 9.45 51.06 40.98
N GLY A 299 9.58 50.10 41.89
CA GLY A 299 8.89 50.04 43.17
C GLY A 299 9.43 48.96 44.10
N ASN A 300 8.90 48.94 45.33
CA ASN A 300 9.36 48.05 46.40
C ASN A 300 9.38 46.57 46.01
N GLY A 301 8.40 46.10 45.23
CA GLY A 301 8.31 44.71 44.81
C GLY A 301 9.46 44.24 43.92
N ASP A 302 10.16 45.17 43.27
CA ASP A 302 11.26 44.86 42.36
C ASP A 302 12.54 44.49 43.11
N CYS A 303 12.64 44.84 44.40
CA CYS A 303 13.85 44.68 45.19
C CYS A 303 13.80 43.41 46.04
N ALA A 304 14.93 42.71 46.16
CA ALA A 304 15.04 41.52 47.01
C ALA A 304 14.76 41.88 48.49
N SER A 305 15.13 43.11 48.88
CA SER A 305 14.84 43.71 50.18
C SER A 305 13.38 44.13 50.40
N ASN A 306 12.57 44.19 49.34
CA ASN A 306 11.26 44.84 49.28
C ASN A 306 11.28 46.37 49.53
N ASP A 307 12.42 47.03 49.44
CA ASP A 307 12.54 48.47 49.66
C ASP A 307 13.24 49.16 48.48
N CYS A 308 12.46 49.94 47.73
CA CYS A 308 12.92 50.76 46.62
C CYS A 308 12.86 52.24 47.02
N GLU A 309 14.01 52.85 47.25
CA GLU A 309 14.10 54.26 47.64
C GLU A 309 14.88 55.05 46.59
N GLY A 310 14.28 56.13 46.06
CA GLY A 310 14.92 56.95 45.04
C GLY A 310 15.13 56.24 43.68
N GLY A 311 14.43 55.12 43.44
CA GLY A 311 14.58 54.31 42.23
C GLY A 311 15.74 53.32 42.29
N ILE A 312 16.27 53.05 43.48
CA ILE A 312 17.35 52.09 43.73
C ILE A 312 16.93 51.14 44.88
N CYS A 313 17.24 49.86 44.73
CA CYS A 313 17.01 48.85 45.75
C CYS A 313 17.95 49.01 46.93
N ILE A 314 17.41 49.01 48.15
CA ILE A 314 18.18 49.20 49.39
C ILE A 314 17.82 48.14 50.43
N SER A 315 18.78 47.69 51.24
CA SER A 315 18.63 46.59 52.21
C SER A 315 18.64 47.00 53.68
N CYS A 316 18.52 48.29 54.00
CA CYS A 316 18.85 48.93 55.29
C CYS A 316 18.26 48.36 56.61
N MET A 317 17.55 47.22 56.60
CA MET A 317 16.95 46.51 57.74
C MET A 317 16.92 44.98 57.56
N ASP A 318 17.81 44.38 56.74
CA ASP A 318 17.80 42.96 56.38
C ASP A 318 18.66 42.02 57.27
N GLY A 319 19.36 42.57 58.26
CA GLY A 319 20.21 41.85 59.20
C GLY A 319 21.60 41.47 58.66
N GLN A 320 21.96 41.91 57.46
CA GLN A 320 23.26 41.67 56.82
C GLN A 320 24.02 42.99 56.67
N MET A 321 25.29 42.95 56.24
CA MET A 321 26.06 44.16 55.90
C MET A 321 26.28 44.16 54.39
N ASN A 322 25.29 44.66 53.67
CA ASN A 322 25.22 44.65 52.20
C ASN A 322 24.72 46.00 51.67
N GLY A 323 24.69 46.14 50.35
CA GLY A 323 24.30 47.39 49.69
C GLY A 323 25.18 48.57 50.08
N LEU A 324 24.55 49.66 50.49
CA LEU A 324 25.19 50.95 50.83
C LEU A 324 25.40 51.15 52.34
N GLU A 325 25.17 50.11 53.15
CA GLU A 325 25.37 50.14 54.60
C GLU A 325 26.84 50.27 55.00
N THR A 326 27.08 50.88 56.17
CA THR A 326 28.45 50.93 56.75
C THR A 326 28.63 50.02 57.96
N ASP A 327 27.54 49.59 58.58
CA ASP A 327 27.45 48.42 59.45
C ASP A 327 26.06 47.80 59.30
N VAL A 328 25.87 46.56 59.79
CA VAL A 328 24.62 45.80 59.64
C VAL A 328 23.40 46.65 60.01
N ASP A 329 22.49 46.86 59.05
CA ASP A 329 21.25 47.65 59.17
C ASP A 329 21.44 49.14 59.47
N CYS A 330 22.63 49.71 59.21
CA CYS A 330 22.87 51.11 59.53
C CYS A 330 23.99 51.83 58.76
N GLY A 331 23.86 53.15 58.75
CA GLY A 331 24.85 54.08 58.18
C GLY A 331 24.91 54.04 56.65
N GLY A 332 25.80 54.86 56.07
CA GLY A 332 25.77 55.12 54.64
C GLY A 332 24.53 55.92 54.26
N ASP A 333 23.76 55.44 53.28
CA ASP A 333 22.51 56.08 52.83
C ASP A 333 21.26 55.57 53.57
N CYS A 334 21.43 54.69 54.55
CA CYS A 334 20.32 54.20 55.34
C CYS A 334 19.71 55.29 56.24
N ALA A 335 18.37 55.31 56.31
CA ALA A 335 17.63 56.23 57.17
C ALA A 335 18.01 56.09 58.66
N ALA A 336 18.51 54.92 59.06
CA ALA A 336 19.03 54.66 60.40
C ALA A 336 20.56 54.83 60.45
N ASN A 337 21.01 55.85 61.19
CA ASN A 337 22.43 55.99 61.53
C ASN A 337 22.86 54.93 62.55
N CYS A 338 24.10 54.48 62.42
CA CYS A 338 24.74 53.51 63.29
C CYS A 338 24.94 54.03 64.73
N ALA A 339 24.59 53.18 65.70
CA ALA A 339 24.82 53.43 67.11
C ALA A 339 26.33 53.38 67.46
N GLY A 340 26.71 53.88 68.64
CA GLY A 340 28.08 53.82 69.13
C GLY A 340 28.68 52.41 69.12
N GLY A 341 29.90 52.28 68.59
CA GLY A 341 30.65 51.03 68.48
C GLY A 341 30.45 50.27 67.17
N LYS A 342 29.55 50.73 66.30
CA LYS A 342 29.31 50.18 64.96
C LYS A 342 30.28 50.77 63.92
N MET A 343 30.51 50.06 62.82
CA MET A 343 31.37 50.52 61.73
C MET A 343 30.76 51.72 61.00
N CYS A 344 31.63 52.57 60.45
CA CYS A 344 31.27 53.77 59.70
C CYS A 344 32.36 54.13 58.70
N ASN A 345 32.00 54.82 57.63
CA ASN A 345 32.94 55.43 56.69
C ASN A 345 32.99 56.95 56.83
N PHE A 346 31.87 57.57 57.19
CA PHE A 346 31.70 59.00 57.37
C PHE A 346 31.06 59.34 58.71
N ASN A 347 31.23 60.59 59.14
CA ASN A 347 30.68 61.06 60.41
C ASN A 347 29.15 60.93 60.47
N ASN A 348 28.45 61.22 59.38
CA ASN A 348 26.99 61.16 59.29
C ASN A 348 26.44 59.74 59.30
N ASP A 349 27.26 58.71 59.12
CA ASP A 349 26.84 57.32 59.28
C ASP A 349 26.51 57.00 60.75
N CYS A 350 26.99 57.83 61.69
CA CYS A 350 26.86 57.62 63.13
C CYS A 350 25.77 58.50 63.74
N GLN A 351 25.03 57.97 64.72
CA GLN A 351 24.08 58.76 65.52
C GLN A 351 24.79 59.92 66.26
N SER A 352 26.04 59.70 66.67
CA SER A 352 26.90 60.70 67.31
C SER A 352 27.47 61.74 66.33
N ASN A 353 27.24 61.58 65.02
CA ASN A 353 27.90 62.35 63.96
C ASN A 353 29.44 62.31 64.02
N LYS A 354 30.03 61.25 64.57
CA LYS A 354 31.47 61.15 64.78
C LYS A 354 31.98 59.74 64.51
N CYS A 355 32.66 59.59 63.39
CA CYS A 355 33.32 58.36 62.96
C CYS A 355 34.83 58.46 63.24
N THR A 356 35.31 57.75 64.25
CA THR A 356 36.73 57.74 64.63
C THR A 356 37.32 56.37 64.34
N ASN A 357 38.36 56.29 63.51
CA ASN A 357 39.00 55.03 63.11
C ASN A 357 38.02 53.99 62.53
N LYS A 358 37.05 54.45 61.71
CA LYS A 358 35.98 53.63 61.12
C LYS A 358 34.98 53.01 62.11
N ILE A 359 34.90 53.56 63.32
CA ILE A 359 33.93 53.14 64.33
C ILE A 359 33.19 54.39 64.85
N CYS A 360 31.87 54.27 64.99
CA CYS A 360 31.03 55.31 65.55
C CYS A 360 31.36 55.51 67.02
N ASP A 361 31.72 56.74 67.38
CA ASP A 361 31.89 57.07 68.79
C ASP A 361 30.53 56.97 69.51
N PRO A 362 30.51 56.52 70.78
CA PRO A 362 29.31 56.42 71.59
C PRO A 362 28.62 57.76 71.87
#